data_AF-A0A7V4G9H3-F1
#
_entry.id   AF-A0A7V4G9H3-F1
#
_cell.length_a   1.000
_cell.length_b   1.000
_cell.length_c   1.000
_cell.angle_alpha   90.00
_cell.angle_beta   90.00
_cell.angle_gamma   90.00
#
_symmetry.space_group_name_H-M   'P 1'
#
loop_
_entity.id
_entity.type
_entity.pdbx_description
1 polymer ?
#
loop_
_entity_poly.entity_id
_entity_poly.type
_entity_poly.pdbx_seq_one_letter_code
_entity_poly.pdbx_strand_id
1 'polypeptide(L)'
;MRLWLKECQVGCAGPFRDRRLPCFTPGFNVLFGLNEAGKTTLLRFLRGMLFGFEKTALTSPDGAEPGGALTLADDNGREWHLSRWGKGKKARLELSSMGVSLPGAAGLTALLHQVSKPVFESVFAFGLEELANLKTLDQQGVRELLYSASLGLGRVSVTGAAGDLKKQAESLFNPDPRAFKPEINQLLGELGRVRQTLRELEKQPQEFQALLAELSRVATELGDLNARLQEAQEKRAWLSKLSQAWPVWQPRGEALADLEVVPVLDFFPPDGLLRLERLSGDLAAHQTAAAELREELGAARRALAACEPDMALLAESGALEDLFREKILFEDRRERLARVALEADKDAARLEEALGRLGPDWDEARLLAFPLSLGWRQDIRERSQRLDAAREAQRRAHDARFSSHRLVQFAQPHNLIHVR
;
A
#
# COMPACT_ATOMS: atom_id res chain seq x y z
N MET A 1 46.32 75.20 66.64
CA MET A 1 47.24 75.44 67.78
C MET A 1 48.60 74.89 67.39
N ARG A 2 49.66 75.69 67.32
CA ARG A 2 51.02 75.15 67.11
C ARG A 2 51.64 74.86 68.46
N LEU A 3 52.29 73.70 68.55
CA LEU A 3 52.98 73.22 69.74
C LEU A 3 54.47 73.17 69.42
N TRP A 4 55.30 73.72 70.30
CA TRP A 4 56.75 73.71 70.12
C TRP A 4 57.45 73.23 71.39
N LEU A 5 58.63 72.64 71.21
CA LEU A 5 59.47 72.17 72.32
C LEU A 5 60.17 73.38 72.92
N LYS A 6 59.97 73.67 74.21
CA LYS A 6 60.60 74.78 74.93
C LYS A 6 61.84 74.33 75.69
N GLU A 7 61.75 73.22 76.42
CA GLU A 7 62.88 72.66 77.17
C GLU A 7 62.93 71.14 77.05
N CYS A 8 64.14 70.60 77.07
CA CYS A 8 64.38 69.16 77.03
C CYS A 8 65.42 68.78 78.08
N GLN A 9 65.01 67.94 79.01
CA GLN A 9 65.88 67.34 80.00
C GLN A 9 65.97 65.83 79.75
N VAL A 10 67.16 65.38 79.40
CA VAL A 10 67.49 63.98 79.18
C VAL A 10 68.02 63.41 80.49
N GLY A 11 67.19 62.61 81.16
CA GLY A 11 67.63 61.87 82.34
C GLY A 11 68.55 60.72 81.94
N CYS A 12 68.07 59.84 81.05
CA CYS A 12 68.87 58.76 80.49
C CYS A 12 68.46 58.44 79.04
N ALA A 13 69.41 58.47 78.11
CA ALA A 13 69.20 58.06 76.71
C ALA A 13 70.53 57.67 76.03
N GLY A 14 70.82 56.36 75.94
CA GLY A 14 72.11 55.88 75.41
C GLY A 14 73.30 56.46 76.20
N PRO A 15 74.20 57.25 75.55
CA PRO A 15 75.34 57.90 76.21
C PRO A 15 74.98 59.16 77.04
N PHE A 16 73.76 59.72 76.92
CA PHE A 16 73.37 60.91 77.68
C PHE A 16 72.87 60.57 79.09
N ARG A 17 73.37 61.31 80.09
CA ARG A 17 72.92 61.26 81.49
C ARG A 17 72.77 62.66 82.07
N ASP A 18 71.64 62.89 82.74
CA ASP A 18 71.30 64.12 83.44
C ASP A 18 71.71 65.40 82.68
N ARG A 19 71.41 65.41 81.38
CA ARG A 19 71.70 66.53 80.49
C ARG A 19 70.44 67.37 80.31
N ARG A 20 70.52 68.64 80.68
CA ARG A 20 69.56 69.65 80.26
C ARG A 20 70.06 70.32 78.99
N LEU A 21 69.26 70.27 77.94
CA LEU A 21 69.55 71.01 76.72
C LEU A 21 69.22 72.50 76.90
N PRO A 22 69.86 73.39 76.14
CA PRO A 22 69.48 74.80 76.10
C PRO A 22 68.00 74.96 75.76
N CYS A 23 67.36 76.03 76.28
CA CYS A 23 65.99 76.34 75.95
C CYS A 23 65.88 76.61 74.44
N PHE A 24 64.91 75.96 73.80
CA PHE A 24 64.58 76.15 72.39
C PHE A 24 63.72 77.40 72.24
N THR A 25 63.76 78.02 71.06
CA THR A 25 62.88 79.14 70.71
C THR A 25 61.80 78.70 69.70
N PRO A 26 60.66 79.39 69.63
CA PRO A 26 59.69 79.12 68.57
C PRO A 26 60.33 79.32 67.19
N GLY A 27 60.10 78.38 66.26
CA GLY A 27 60.63 78.44 64.91
C GLY A 27 61.86 77.56 64.69
N PHE A 28 62.86 78.09 63.99
CA PHE A 28 63.99 77.30 63.50
C PHE A 28 65.12 77.19 64.53
N ASN A 29 65.45 75.95 64.93
CA ASN A 29 66.50 75.64 65.89
C ASN A 29 67.51 74.69 65.26
N VAL A 30 68.82 74.96 65.42
CA VAL A 30 69.89 74.12 64.87
C VAL A 30 70.73 73.53 66.01
N LEU A 31 70.73 72.20 66.10
CA LEU A 31 71.60 71.45 67.00
C LEU A 31 72.82 70.93 66.22
N PHE A 32 73.99 71.50 66.46
CA PHE A 32 75.25 71.11 65.81
C PHE A 32 76.26 70.52 66.81
N GLY A 33 77.27 69.82 66.29
CA GLY A 33 78.23 69.03 67.08
C GLY A 33 79.00 68.06 66.18
N LEU A 34 80.05 67.44 66.71
CA LEU A 34 80.85 66.44 65.99
C LEU A 34 80.01 65.22 65.59
N ASN A 35 80.52 64.44 64.64
CA ASN A 35 79.97 63.11 64.38
C ASN A 35 80.06 62.28 65.67
N GLU A 36 79.08 61.41 65.89
CA GLU A 36 78.94 60.58 67.11
C GLU A 36 78.65 61.34 68.41
N ALA A 37 78.48 62.67 68.39
CA ALA A 37 78.06 63.45 69.54
C ALA A 37 76.62 63.16 70.04
N GLY A 38 75.93 62.19 69.45
CA GLY A 38 74.62 61.72 69.91
C GLY A 38 73.40 62.44 69.30
N LYS A 39 73.53 63.18 68.19
CA LYS A 39 72.39 63.87 67.55
C LYS A 39 71.23 62.93 67.17
N THR A 40 71.55 61.79 66.54
CA THR A 40 70.57 60.77 66.17
C THR A 40 69.94 60.12 67.41
N THR A 41 70.73 59.93 68.46
CA THR A 41 70.26 59.44 69.76
C THR A 41 69.27 60.41 70.39
N LEU A 42 69.53 61.72 70.32
CA LEU A 42 68.63 62.75 70.82
C LEU A 42 67.31 62.79 70.04
N LEU A 43 67.35 62.64 68.70
CA LEU A 43 66.14 62.56 67.88
C LEU A 43 65.29 61.33 68.26
N ARG A 44 65.93 60.16 68.43
CA ARG A 44 65.26 58.94 68.90
C ARG A 44 64.69 59.12 70.30
N PHE A 45 65.36 59.87 71.17
CA PHE A 45 64.87 60.18 72.51
C PHE A 45 63.59 61.02 72.45
N LEU A 46 63.57 62.10 71.66
CA LEU A 46 62.38 62.94 71.49
C LEU A 46 61.19 62.14 70.95
N ARG A 47 61.41 61.26 69.98
CA ARG A 47 60.36 60.35 69.49
C ARG A 47 59.85 59.41 70.57
N GLY A 48 60.75 58.86 71.38
CA GLY A 48 60.41 58.01 72.50
C GLY A 48 59.62 58.74 73.59
N MET A 49 59.92 60.01 73.85
CA MET A 49 59.15 60.85 74.79
C MET A 49 57.70 61.06 74.30
N LEU A 50 57.51 61.29 72.99
CA LEU A 50 56.18 61.54 72.42
C LEU A 50 55.36 60.24 72.22
N PHE A 51 55.95 59.19 71.66
CA PHE A 51 55.21 57.99 71.23
C PHE A 51 55.57 56.71 71.99
N GLY A 52 56.54 56.77 72.90
CA GLY A 52 57.02 55.64 73.69
C GLY A 52 58.32 55.02 73.17
N PHE A 53 59.15 54.54 74.10
CA PHE A 53 60.42 53.89 73.79
C PHE A 53 60.22 52.43 73.37
N GLU A 54 60.85 52.04 72.26
CA GLU A 54 60.88 50.65 71.79
C GLU A 54 61.79 49.77 72.66
N LYS A 55 61.57 48.44 72.62
CA LYS A 55 62.28 47.48 73.49
C LYS A 55 63.81 47.55 73.34
N THR A 56 64.30 47.74 72.12
CA THR A 56 65.73 47.79 71.76
C THR A 56 66.32 49.20 71.74
N ALA A 57 65.50 50.25 71.87
CA ALA A 57 65.97 51.63 71.72
C ALA A 57 66.60 52.19 73.01
N LEU A 58 67.70 52.93 72.85
CA LEU A 58 68.30 53.86 73.84
C LEU A 58 68.72 53.25 75.19
N THR A 59 69.00 51.95 75.25
CA THR A 59 69.51 51.27 76.46
C THR A 59 70.85 51.88 76.88
N SER A 60 70.97 52.30 78.14
CA SER A 60 72.25 52.74 78.70
C SER A 60 73.13 51.54 79.06
N PRO A 61 74.47 51.62 78.96
CA PRO A 61 75.38 50.51 79.29
C PRO A 61 75.18 49.93 80.70
N ASP A 62 74.76 50.76 81.66
CA ASP A 62 74.58 50.36 83.06
C ASP A 62 73.16 49.88 83.39
N GLY A 63 72.30 49.69 82.39
CA GLY A 63 70.94 49.16 82.57
C GLY A 63 69.89 50.15 83.09
N ALA A 64 70.22 51.44 83.22
CA ALA A 64 69.28 52.48 83.61
C ALA A 64 68.10 52.61 82.61
N GLU A 65 66.90 52.86 83.14
CA GLU A 65 65.69 53.03 82.32
C GLU A 65 65.77 54.34 81.51
N PRO A 66 65.46 54.30 80.19
CA PRO A 66 65.45 55.51 79.39
C PRO A 66 64.30 56.42 79.82
N GLY A 67 64.57 57.72 79.86
CA GLY A 67 63.56 58.69 80.26
C GLY A 67 64.08 60.09 80.51
N GLY A 68 63.16 61.00 80.77
CA GLY A 68 63.44 62.40 81.03
C GLY A 68 62.18 63.25 81.10
N ALA A 69 62.34 64.54 80.86
CA ALA A 69 61.25 65.51 80.88
C ALA A 69 61.33 66.47 79.68
N LEU A 70 60.19 66.76 79.07
CA LEU A 70 60.04 67.79 78.05
C LEU A 70 59.05 68.85 78.54
N THR A 71 59.35 70.11 78.27
CA THR A 71 58.39 71.20 78.40
C THR A 71 57.98 71.63 77.00
N LEU A 72 56.69 71.49 76.69
CA LEU A 72 56.08 71.93 75.44
C LEU A 72 55.29 73.21 75.71
N ALA A 73 55.30 74.13 74.75
CA ALA A 73 54.53 75.37 74.85
C ALA A 73 53.67 75.58 73.59
N ASP A 74 52.53 76.26 73.73
CA ASP A 74 51.69 76.67 72.61
C ASP A 74 51.86 78.15 72.28
N ASP A 75 51.23 78.57 71.19
CA ASP A 75 51.16 79.96 70.75
C ASP A 75 50.42 80.88 71.77
N ASN A 76 49.68 80.31 72.73
CA ASN A 76 48.92 81.03 73.75
C ASN A 76 49.68 81.15 75.09
N GLY A 77 50.94 80.67 75.15
CA GLY A 77 51.78 80.72 76.34
C GLY A 77 51.47 79.66 77.41
N ARG A 78 50.63 78.66 77.12
CA ARG A 78 50.40 77.52 78.01
C ARG A 78 51.56 76.53 77.90
N GLU A 79 51.97 76.02 79.06
CA GLU A 79 53.04 75.02 79.16
C GLU A 79 52.50 73.66 79.57
N TRP A 80 53.04 72.62 78.94
CA TRP A 80 52.84 71.23 79.28
C TRP A 80 54.15 70.59 79.67
N HIS A 81 54.19 70.00 80.86
CA HIS A 81 55.32 69.21 81.32
C HIS A 81 55.02 67.74 81.08
N LEU A 82 55.86 67.12 80.28
CA LEU A 82 55.79 65.72 79.88
C LEU A 82 56.96 64.97 80.50
N SER A 83 56.71 64.08 81.45
CA SER A 83 57.72 63.15 81.96
C SER A 83 57.41 61.73 81.50
N ARG A 84 58.44 61.02 81.03
CA ARG A 84 58.32 59.63 80.61
C ARG A 84 59.55 58.84 81.03
N TRP A 85 59.32 57.69 81.64
CA TRP A 85 60.36 56.77 82.09
C TRP A 85 59.99 55.32 81.77
N GLY A 86 60.97 54.53 81.34
CA GLY A 86 60.82 53.10 81.09
C GLY A 86 60.33 52.75 79.68
N LYS A 87 60.27 51.43 79.39
CA LYS A 87 60.00 50.89 78.05
C LYS A 87 58.68 50.12 77.99
N GLY A 88 58.04 50.15 76.82
CA GLY A 88 56.84 49.34 76.52
C GLY A 88 55.67 49.57 77.51
N LYS A 89 54.96 48.50 77.86
CA LYS A 89 53.76 48.55 78.73
C LYS A 89 54.03 48.94 80.19
N LYS A 90 55.30 48.94 80.64
CA LYS A 90 55.71 49.34 82.00
C LYS A 90 56.15 50.81 82.07
N ALA A 91 56.09 51.55 80.95
CA ALA A 91 56.50 52.94 80.91
C ALA A 91 55.55 53.82 81.74
N ARG A 92 56.13 54.66 82.59
CA ARG A 92 55.41 55.69 83.35
C ARG A 92 55.36 56.95 82.49
N LEU A 93 54.16 57.49 82.30
CA LEU A 93 53.91 58.68 81.51
C LEU A 93 53.08 59.64 82.33
N GLU A 94 53.65 60.80 82.61
CA GLU A 94 53.00 61.88 83.34
C GLU A 94 52.94 63.10 82.43
N LEU A 95 51.75 63.67 82.31
CA LEU A 95 51.53 64.91 81.58
C LEU A 95 50.83 65.87 82.54
N SER A 96 51.39 67.05 82.73
CA SER A 96 50.77 68.09 83.57
C SER A 96 50.79 69.45 82.88
N SER A 97 49.87 70.30 83.26
CA SER A 97 49.83 71.71 82.84
C SER A 97 49.37 72.55 84.02
N MET A 98 50.06 73.65 84.31
CA MET A 98 49.74 74.54 85.45
C MET A 98 49.61 73.80 86.80
N GLY A 99 50.39 72.73 87.00
CA GLY A 99 50.36 71.90 88.22
C GLY A 99 49.25 70.84 88.28
N VAL A 100 48.36 70.76 87.28
CA VAL A 100 47.29 69.76 87.21
C VAL A 100 47.73 68.57 86.36
N SER A 101 47.59 67.35 86.89
CA SER A 101 47.89 66.10 86.18
C SER A 101 46.76 65.73 85.21
N LEU A 102 47.13 65.41 83.97
CA LEU A 102 46.23 64.97 82.90
C LEU A 102 46.37 63.46 82.67
N PRO A 103 45.34 62.78 82.09
CA PRO A 103 45.45 61.37 81.72
C PRO A 103 46.61 61.15 80.74
N GLY A 104 47.73 60.57 81.20
CA GLY A 104 49.01 60.63 80.49
C GLY A 104 48.97 60.23 79.02
N ALA A 105 48.47 59.02 78.70
CA ALA A 105 48.45 58.53 77.31
C ALA A 105 47.37 59.21 76.45
N ALA A 106 46.13 59.27 76.94
CA ALA A 106 45.00 59.84 76.19
C ALA A 106 45.14 61.36 76.01
N GLY A 107 45.62 62.07 77.04
CA GLY A 107 45.89 63.50 77.02
C GLY A 107 47.04 63.85 76.07
N LEU A 108 48.09 63.03 76.01
CA LEU A 108 49.19 63.23 75.05
C LEU A 108 48.73 63.00 73.61
N THR A 109 47.92 61.96 73.34
CA THR A 109 47.34 61.72 72.01
C THR A 109 46.43 62.87 71.56
N ALA A 110 45.64 63.43 72.48
CA ALA A 110 44.83 64.61 72.21
C ALA A 110 45.68 65.86 71.95
N LEU A 111 46.75 66.09 72.74
CA LEU A 111 47.68 67.21 72.55
C LEU A 111 48.38 67.15 71.19
N LEU A 112 48.73 65.94 70.74
CA LEU A 112 49.31 65.67 69.42
C LEU A 112 48.26 65.56 68.30
N HIS A 113 47.00 65.97 68.53
CA HIS A 113 45.92 65.97 67.53
C HIS A 113 45.73 64.62 66.82
N GLN A 114 45.86 63.50 67.56
CA GLN A 114 45.75 62.13 67.04
C GLN A 114 46.76 61.76 65.94
N VAL A 115 47.86 62.51 65.81
CA VAL A 115 48.96 62.12 64.92
C VAL A 115 49.56 60.81 65.40
N SER A 116 49.59 59.81 64.54
CA SER A 116 50.16 58.50 64.85
C SER A 116 51.69 58.52 64.70
N LYS A 117 52.38 57.66 65.44
CA LYS A 117 53.85 57.52 65.37
C LYS A 117 54.37 57.35 63.92
N PRO A 118 53.80 56.48 63.06
CA PRO A 118 54.26 56.34 61.68
C PRO A 118 54.07 57.62 60.84
N VAL A 119 53.04 58.41 61.12
CA VAL A 119 52.81 59.70 60.45
C VAL A 119 53.81 60.75 60.94
N PHE A 120 54.14 60.77 62.24
CA PHE A 120 55.16 61.67 62.77
C PHE A 120 56.55 61.39 62.19
N GLU A 121 56.93 60.12 62.10
CA GLU A 121 58.22 59.68 61.54
C GLU A 121 58.31 59.87 60.02
N SER A 122 57.18 59.86 59.31
CA SER A 122 57.14 60.03 57.85
C SER A 122 56.84 61.44 57.36
N VAL A 123 56.41 62.37 58.21
CA VAL A 123 56.02 63.74 57.79
C VAL A 123 56.69 64.84 58.62
N PHE A 124 56.95 64.62 59.91
CA PHE A 124 57.36 65.69 60.84
C PHE A 124 58.80 65.56 61.36
N ALA A 125 59.38 64.37 61.35
CA ALA A 125 60.75 64.14 61.82
C ALA A 125 61.45 63.11 60.91
N PHE A 126 62.21 63.58 59.92
CA PHE A 126 62.92 62.71 58.96
C PHE A 126 64.40 62.52 59.36
N GLY A 127 64.82 61.28 59.50
CA GLY A 127 66.23 60.85 59.59
C GLY A 127 66.77 60.32 58.26
N LEU A 128 68.06 59.99 58.22
CA LEU A 128 68.73 59.46 57.02
C LEU A 128 68.14 58.11 56.55
N GLU A 129 67.80 57.21 57.49
CA GLU A 129 67.23 55.89 57.19
C GLU A 129 65.80 56.00 56.61
N GLU A 130 65.00 56.97 57.07
CA GLU A 130 63.64 57.21 56.58
C GLU A 130 63.63 57.86 55.19
N LEU A 131 64.60 58.73 54.90
CA LEU A 131 64.82 59.26 53.55
C LEU A 131 65.16 58.16 52.53
N ALA A 132 65.83 57.09 52.96
CA ALA A 132 66.11 55.93 52.11
C ALA A 132 64.86 55.06 51.88
N ASN A 133 64.05 54.83 52.92
CA ASN A 133 62.79 54.05 52.82
C ASN A 133 61.66 54.80 52.08
N LEU A 134 61.68 56.14 52.07
CA LEU A 134 60.77 56.94 51.24
C LEU A 134 60.94 56.71 49.73
N LYS A 135 62.07 56.17 49.28
CA LYS A 135 62.28 55.79 47.87
C LYS A 135 61.64 54.46 47.48
N THR A 136 61.31 53.60 48.46
CA THR A 136 60.70 52.26 48.23
C THR A 136 59.19 52.24 48.40
N LEU A 137 58.60 53.23 49.09
CA LEU A 137 57.16 53.46 49.01
C LEU A 137 56.82 54.15 47.70
N ASP A 138 56.17 53.41 46.81
CA ASP A 138 55.68 53.88 45.52
C ASP A 138 54.91 55.20 45.65
N GLN A 139 55.08 56.10 44.68
CA GLN A 139 54.47 57.43 44.66
C GLN A 139 52.93 57.38 44.80
N GLN A 140 52.32 56.23 44.53
CA GLN A 140 50.90 55.97 44.73
C GLN A 140 50.54 55.80 46.22
N GLY A 141 51.31 55.02 47.01
CA GLY A 141 51.00 54.77 48.42
C GLY A 141 51.09 56.03 49.30
N VAL A 142 52.03 56.93 48.99
CA VAL A 142 52.18 58.22 49.71
C VAL A 142 51.05 59.20 49.33
N ARG A 143 50.66 59.24 48.05
CA ARG A 143 49.50 60.03 47.60
C ARG A 143 48.21 59.52 48.24
N GLU A 144 48.02 58.22 48.33
CA GLU A 144 46.85 57.58 48.95
C GLU A 144 46.77 57.84 50.45
N LEU A 145 47.91 57.82 51.17
CA LEU A 145 47.94 58.17 52.59
C LEU A 145 47.64 59.67 52.82
N LEU A 146 48.14 60.54 51.96
CA LEU A 146 47.86 61.98 52.01
C LEU A 146 46.39 62.29 51.66
N TYR A 147 45.81 61.63 50.64
CA TYR A 147 44.39 61.80 50.27
C TYR A 147 43.44 61.26 51.35
N SER A 148 43.75 60.11 51.96
CA SER A 148 42.94 59.56 53.06
C SER A 148 43.03 60.39 54.33
N ALA A 149 44.22 60.94 54.65
CA ALA A 149 44.40 61.83 55.80
C ALA A 149 43.73 63.22 55.59
N SER A 150 43.73 63.76 54.37
CA SER A 150 43.12 65.06 54.05
C SER A 150 41.59 65.02 53.94
N LEU A 151 41.00 63.85 53.64
CA LEU A 151 39.55 63.65 53.61
C LEU A 151 38.93 63.22 54.96
N GLY A 152 39.73 63.03 56.01
CA GLY A 152 39.25 62.65 57.34
C GLY A 152 38.65 61.24 57.43
N LEU A 153 38.78 60.42 56.37
CA LEU A 153 38.26 59.07 56.31
C LEU A 153 39.30 58.10 56.85
N GLY A 154 39.43 58.07 58.18
CA GLY A 154 40.47 57.33 58.91
C GLY A 154 40.46 55.80 58.80
N ARG A 155 39.84 55.18 57.77
CA ARG A 155 39.86 53.71 57.58
C ARG A 155 39.33 53.12 56.27
N VAL A 156 38.80 53.90 55.31
CA VAL A 156 38.21 53.32 54.08
C VAL A 156 39.09 53.63 52.88
N SER A 157 39.72 52.61 52.28
CA SER A 157 40.44 52.79 51.02
C SER A 157 39.46 52.82 49.86
N VAL A 158 39.37 53.98 49.19
CA VAL A 158 38.54 54.19 47.98
C VAL A 158 38.94 53.21 46.87
N THR A 159 40.20 52.77 46.86
CA THR A 159 40.74 51.78 45.92
C THR A 159 40.26 50.36 46.20
N GLY A 160 40.00 49.99 47.46
CA GLY A 160 39.38 48.72 47.81
C GLY A 160 37.97 48.61 47.25
N ALA A 161 37.16 49.66 47.45
CA ALA A 161 35.81 49.73 46.89
C ALA A 161 35.81 49.69 45.35
N ALA A 162 36.75 50.38 44.70
CA ALA A 162 36.89 50.33 43.24
C ALA A 162 37.29 48.93 42.73
N GLY A 163 38.17 48.23 43.46
CA GLY A 163 38.55 46.85 43.14
C GLY A 163 37.40 45.86 43.29
N ASP A 164 36.59 46.02 44.34
CA ASP A 164 35.41 45.17 44.58
C ASP A 164 34.32 45.42 43.53
N LEU A 165 34.08 46.67 43.14
CA LEU A 165 33.18 47.02 42.04
C LEU A 165 33.66 46.42 40.70
N LYS A 166 34.97 46.41 40.45
CA LYS A 166 35.52 45.80 39.22
C LYS A 166 35.32 44.29 39.20
N LYS A 167 35.54 43.59 40.32
CA LYS A 167 35.26 42.14 40.44
C LYS A 167 33.78 41.82 40.25
N GLN A 168 32.89 42.64 40.83
CA GLN A 168 31.45 42.50 40.63
C GLN A 168 31.09 42.70 39.15
N ALA A 169 31.62 43.74 38.50
CA ALA A 169 31.39 43.97 37.07
C ALA A 169 31.87 42.79 36.20
N GLU A 170 33.08 42.27 36.44
CA GLU A 170 33.64 41.12 35.71
C GLU A 170 32.87 39.81 35.98
N SER A 171 32.27 39.66 37.17
CA SER A 171 31.41 38.52 37.50
C SER A 171 30.04 38.59 36.81
N LEU A 172 29.54 39.79 36.54
CA LEU A 172 28.27 40.01 35.87
C LEU A 172 28.43 39.95 34.34
N PHE A 173 29.47 40.58 33.80
CA PHE A 173 29.69 40.68 32.37
C PHE A 173 31.19 40.69 32.03
N ASN A 174 31.58 39.85 31.08
CA ASN A 174 32.92 39.88 30.51
C ASN A 174 32.79 40.11 28.99
N PRO A 175 33.41 41.16 28.43
CA PRO A 175 33.35 41.45 27.01
C PRO A 175 34.10 40.43 26.13
N ASP A 176 34.89 39.53 26.71
CA ASP A 176 35.48 38.42 25.97
C ASP A 176 34.38 37.42 25.56
N PRO A 177 34.16 37.19 24.25
CA PRO A 177 33.13 36.27 23.76
C PRO A 177 33.33 34.81 24.17
N ARG A 178 34.49 34.43 24.74
CA ARG A 178 34.76 33.09 25.26
C ARG A 178 34.45 32.94 26.76
N ALA A 179 34.22 34.05 27.46
CA ALA A 179 33.91 34.02 28.88
C ALA A 179 32.42 33.68 29.10
N PHE A 180 32.13 32.39 29.28
CA PHE A 180 30.76 31.88 29.45
C PHE A 180 30.27 31.85 30.91
N LYS A 181 31.15 32.18 31.87
CA LYS A 181 30.83 32.16 33.29
C LYS A 181 30.01 33.35 33.81
N PRO A 182 30.15 34.58 33.29
CA PRO A 182 29.37 35.72 33.78
C PRO A 182 27.88 35.57 33.49
N GLU A 183 27.06 36.00 34.44
CA GLU A 183 25.61 35.80 34.43
C GLU A 183 24.93 36.43 33.21
N ILE A 184 25.35 37.66 32.82
CA ILE A 184 24.78 38.36 31.65
C ILE A 184 25.13 37.64 30.35
N ASN A 185 26.32 37.05 30.24
CA ASN A 185 26.73 36.33 29.04
C ASN A 185 25.92 35.03 28.87
N GLN A 186 25.58 34.36 29.98
CA GLN A 186 24.70 33.19 29.96
C GLN A 186 23.29 33.58 29.52
N LEU A 187 22.73 34.65 30.09
CA LEU A 187 21.41 35.17 29.73
C LEU A 187 21.35 35.61 28.25
N LEU A 188 22.42 36.20 27.70
CA LEU A 188 22.51 36.53 26.28
C LEU A 188 22.53 35.29 25.39
N GLY A 189 23.22 34.22 25.82
CA GLY A 189 23.22 32.93 25.15
C GLY A 189 21.84 32.27 25.16
N GLU A 190 21.16 32.29 26.31
CA GLU A 190 19.78 31.80 26.45
C GLU A 190 18.81 32.61 25.60
N LEU A 191 18.90 33.94 25.60
CA LEU A 191 18.08 34.80 24.75
C LEU A 191 18.28 34.48 23.26
N GLY A 192 19.52 34.20 22.85
CA GLY A 192 19.83 33.74 21.49
C GLY A 192 19.13 32.42 21.15
N ARG A 193 19.22 31.42 22.04
CA ARG A 193 18.54 30.12 21.87
C ARG A 193 17.02 30.27 21.81
N VAL A 194 16.43 31.06 22.71
CA VAL A 194 14.98 31.33 22.75
C VAL A 194 14.52 32.02 21.47
N ARG A 195 15.27 33.02 20.97
CA ARG A 195 14.97 33.67 19.69
C ARG A 195 15.05 32.72 18.50
N GLN A 196 16.01 31.79 18.52
CA GLN A 196 16.15 30.80 17.45
C GLN A 196 14.99 29.80 17.46
N THR A 197 14.63 29.27 18.63
CA THR A 197 13.45 28.40 18.77
C THR A 197 12.15 29.11 18.39
N LEU A 198 12.00 30.39 18.74
CA LEU A 198 10.83 31.17 18.34
C LEU A 198 10.73 31.31 16.80
N ARG A 199 11.86 31.56 16.11
CA ARG A 199 11.90 31.62 14.64
C ARG A 199 11.59 30.27 13.97
N GLU A 200 12.03 29.16 14.56
CA GLU A 200 11.72 27.82 14.07
C GLU A 200 10.23 27.49 14.25
N LEU A 201 9.68 27.83 15.41
CA LEU A 201 8.24 27.70 15.70
C LEU A 201 7.39 28.62 14.82
N GLU A 202 7.87 29.80 14.43
CA GLU A 202 7.16 30.70 13.50
C GLU A 202 7.11 30.19 12.04
N LYS A 203 8.05 29.32 11.63
CA LYS A 203 8.04 28.70 10.29
C LYS A 203 7.01 27.57 10.16
N GLN A 204 6.78 26.83 11.24
CA GLN A 204 5.84 25.70 11.27
C GLN A 204 4.39 26.09 10.88
N PRO A 205 3.82 27.24 11.33
CA PRO A 205 2.53 27.74 10.88
C PRO A 205 2.47 28.01 9.37
N GLN A 206 3.54 28.51 8.76
CA GLN A 206 3.57 28.79 7.32
C GLN A 206 3.62 27.51 6.50
N GLU A 207 4.46 26.55 6.89
CA GLU A 207 4.51 25.23 6.26
C GLU A 207 3.17 24.49 6.41
N PHE A 208 2.57 24.53 7.60
CA PHE A 208 1.26 23.94 7.86
C PHE A 208 0.15 24.59 7.03
N GLN A 209 0.14 25.93 6.90
CA GLN A 209 -0.81 26.62 6.03
C GLN A 209 -0.61 26.27 4.55
N ALA A 210 0.65 26.14 4.09
CA ALA A 210 0.95 25.72 2.73
C ALA A 210 0.45 24.28 2.46
N LEU A 211 0.69 23.37 3.40
CA LEU A 211 0.19 21.99 3.35
C LEU A 211 -1.34 21.92 3.34
N LEU A 212 -2.03 22.74 4.14
CA LEU A 212 -3.51 22.83 4.12
C LEU A 212 -4.03 23.38 2.78
N ALA A 213 -3.37 24.40 2.23
CA ALA A 213 -3.73 24.94 0.93
C ALA A 213 -3.53 23.89 -0.18
N GLU A 214 -2.41 23.15 -0.16
CA GLU A 214 -2.14 22.07 -1.10
C GLU A 214 -3.15 20.92 -0.96
N LEU A 215 -3.48 20.51 0.27
CA LEU A 215 -4.51 19.51 0.55
C LEU A 215 -5.88 19.94 0.01
N SER A 216 -6.26 21.21 0.18
CA SER A 216 -7.51 21.75 -0.36
C SER A 216 -7.53 21.77 -1.89
N ARG A 217 -6.41 22.12 -2.53
CA ARG A 217 -6.27 22.12 -3.99
C ARG A 217 -6.40 20.70 -4.53
N VAL A 218 -5.65 19.75 -3.98
CA VAL A 218 -5.66 18.34 -4.39
C VAL A 218 -7.04 17.72 -4.15
N ALA A 219 -7.71 18.04 -3.04
CA ALA A 219 -9.06 17.56 -2.77
C ALA A 219 -10.07 18.07 -3.81
N THR A 220 -9.94 19.32 -4.23
CA THR A 220 -10.79 19.92 -5.28
C THR A 220 -10.53 19.26 -6.63
N GLU A 221 -9.26 19.11 -7.02
CA GLU A 221 -8.86 18.43 -8.27
C GLU A 221 -9.36 16.97 -8.30
N LEU A 222 -9.31 16.27 -7.17
CA LEU A 222 -9.82 14.90 -7.03
C LEU A 222 -11.36 14.85 -7.16
N GLY A 223 -12.07 15.84 -6.61
CA GLY A 223 -13.51 16.00 -6.79
C GLY A 223 -13.89 16.18 -8.27
N ASP A 224 -13.21 17.09 -8.97
CA ASP A 224 -13.45 17.37 -10.39
C ASP A 224 -13.15 16.14 -11.27
N LEU A 225 -12.04 15.44 -11.00
CA LEU A 225 -11.68 14.22 -11.72
C LEU A 225 -12.71 13.10 -11.52
N ASN A 226 -13.21 12.93 -10.29
CA ASN A 226 -14.26 11.95 -10.00
C ASN A 226 -15.57 12.29 -10.71
N ALA A 227 -15.95 13.57 -10.77
CA ALA A 227 -17.15 14.01 -11.51
C ALA A 227 -17.02 13.69 -13.00
N ARG A 228 -15.86 14.01 -13.62
CA ARG A 228 -15.59 13.67 -15.03
C ARG A 228 -15.57 12.16 -15.27
N LEU A 229 -15.05 11.39 -14.33
CA LEU A 229 -15.05 9.93 -14.41
C LEU A 229 -16.47 9.36 -14.41
N GLN A 230 -17.34 9.86 -13.53
CA GLN A 230 -18.75 9.46 -13.48
C GLN A 230 -19.47 9.80 -14.79
N GLU A 231 -19.33 11.02 -15.29
CA GLU A 231 -19.94 11.43 -16.56
C GLU A 231 -19.46 10.56 -17.74
N ALA A 232 -18.17 10.26 -17.80
CA ALA A 232 -17.61 9.39 -18.82
C ALA A 232 -18.13 7.94 -18.70
N GLN A 233 -18.30 7.43 -17.49
CA GLN A 233 -18.87 6.11 -17.23
C GLN A 233 -20.34 6.03 -17.64
N GLU A 234 -21.15 7.03 -17.30
CA GLU A 234 -22.55 7.13 -17.72
C GLU A 234 -22.67 7.19 -19.24
N LYS A 235 -21.86 8.04 -19.89
CA LYS A 235 -21.81 8.16 -21.35
C LYS A 235 -21.40 6.84 -22.00
N ARG A 236 -20.41 6.16 -21.44
CA ARG A 236 -20.00 4.82 -21.92
C ARG A 236 -21.11 3.80 -21.76
N ALA A 237 -21.79 3.77 -20.61
CA ALA A 237 -22.90 2.85 -20.36
C ALA A 237 -24.06 3.10 -21.33
N TRP A 238 -24.38 4.37 -21.59
CA TRP A 238 -25.38 4.78 -22.58
C TRP A 238 -25.02 4.33 -24.00
N LEU A 239 -23.80 4.64 -24.45
CA LEU A 239 -23.32 4.24 -25.77
C LEU A 239 -23.25 2.72 -25.92
N SER A 240 -22.91 1.99 -24.86
CA SER A 240 -22.94 0.52 -24.86
C SER A 240 -24.36 -0.02 -25.04
N LYS A 241 -25.36 0.56 -24.37
CA LYS A 241 -26.78 0.18 -24.55
C LYS A 241 -27.25 0.48 -25.97
N LEU A 242 -26.90 1.64 -26.51
CA LEU A 242 -27.20 1.99 -27.91
C LEU A 242 -26.55 1.02 -28.89
N SER A 243 -25.28 0.68 -28.70
CA SER A 243 -24.57 -0.27 -29.54
C SER A 243 -25.16 -1.68 -29.45
N GLN A 244 -25.70 -2.09 -28.30
CA GLN A 244 -26.41 -3.37 -28.15
C GLN A 244 -27.79 -3.35 -28.80
N ALA A 245 -28.48 -2.21 -28.79
CA ALA A 245 -29.79 -2.05 -29.42
C ALA A 245 -29.70 -1.88 -30.94
N TRP A 246 -28.59 -1.34 -31.44
CA TRP A 246 -28.39 -1.01 -32.86
C TRP A 246 -28.63 -2.19 -33.82
N PRO A 247 -28.08 -3.41 -33.56
CA PRO A 247 -28.31 -4.57 -34.43
C PRO A 247 -29.77 -5.02 -34.53
N VAL A 248 -30.63 -4.63 -33.59
CA VAL A 248 -32.07 -4.92 -33.63
C VAL A 248 -32.84 -3.77 -34.24
N TRP A 249 -32.44 -2.52 -33.93
CA TRP A 249 -33.11 -1.33 -34.41
C TRP A 249 -32.94 -1.12 -35.92
N GLN A 250 -31.74 -1.37 -36.47
CA GLN A 250 -31.47 -1.18 -37.89
C GLN A 250 -32.31 -2.14 -38.77
N PRO A 251 -32.31 -3.48 -38.58
CA PRO A 251 -33.14 -4.37 -39.39
C PRO A 251 -34.63 -4.11 -39.25
N ARG A 252 -35.08 -3.63 -38.07
CA ARG A 252 -36.47 -3.20 -37.89
C ARG A 252 -36.82 -2.01 -38.79
N GLY A 253 -35.93 -1.02 -38.90
CA GLY A 253 -36.13 0.12 -39.78
C GLY A 253 -36.20 -0.28 -41.25
N GLU A 254 -35.28 -1.16 -41.68
CA GLU A 254 -35.27 -1.76 -43.02
C GLU A 254 -36.57 -2.53 -43.30
N ALA A 255 -36.99 -3.41 -42.38
CA ALA A 255 -38.23 -4.18 -42.54
C ALA A 255 -39.50 -3.31 -42.57
N LEU A 256 -39.53 -2.20 -41.83
CA LEU A 256 -40.65 -1.24 -41.89
C LEU A 256 -40.68 -0.49 -43.21
N ALA A 257 -39.52 -0.11 -43.75
CA ALA A 257 -39.42 0.51 -45.07
C ALA A 257 -39.83 -0.46 -46.18
N ASP A 258 -39.40 -1.73 -46.09
CA ASP A 258 -39.83 -2.79 -47.02
C ASP A 258 -41.35 -2.98 -46.95
N LEU A 259 -41.94 -2.95 -45.75
CA LEU A 259 -43.39 -3.08 -45.56
C LEU A 259 -44.18 -1.91 -46.17
N GLU A 260 -43.65 -0.68 -46.15
CA GLU A 260 -44.29 0.47 -46.80
C GLU A 260 -44.39 0.33 -48.33
N VAL A 261 -43.44 -0.37 -48.95
CA VAL A 261 -43.42 -0.61 -50.41
C VAL A 261 -44.38 -1.75 -50.81
N VAL A 262 -44.62 -2.70 -49.91
CA VAL A 262 -45.52 -3.83 -50.18
C VAL A 262 -46.98 -3.35 -50.16
N PRO A 263 -47.76 -3.59 -51.24
CA PRO A 263 -49.19 -3.29 -51.25
C PRO A 263 -49.88 -4.04 -50.12
N VAL A 264 -50.71 -3.35 -49.33
CA VAL A 264 -51.54 -4.00 -48.31
C VAL A 264 -52.50 -4.94 -49.02
N LEU A 265 -52.35 -6.24 -48.78
CA LEU A 265 -53.28 -7.25 -49.26
C LEU A 265 -54.40 -7.41 -48.23
N ASP A 266 -55.64 -7.11 -48.61
CA ASP A 266 -56.81 -7.29 -47.75
C ASP A 266 -57.04 -8.76 -47.37
N PHE A 267 -56.53 -9.68 -48.17
CA PHE A 267 -56.65 -11.12 -47.95
C PHE A 267 -55.48 -11.88 -48.57
N PHE A 268 -54.79 -12.68 -47.75
CA PHE A 268 -53.84 -13.68 -48.20
C PHE A 268 -54.36 -15.06 -47.77
N PRO A 269 -54.54 -16.02 -48.70
CA PRO A 269 -55.10 -17.32 -48.36
C PRO A 269 -54.18 -18.11 -47.42
N PRO A 270 -54.73 -18.98 -46.55
CA PRO A 270 -53.92 -19.93 -45.79
C PRO A 270 -53.10 -20.80 -46.74
N ASP A 271 -51.85 -21.06 -46.39
CA ASP A 271 -50.87 -21.79 -47.22
C ASP A 271 -50.64 -21.18 -48.63
N GLY A 272 -50.82 -19.86 -48.77
CA GLY A 272 -50.74 -19.16 -50.06
C GLY A 272 -49.43 -19.37 -50.82
N LEU A 273 -48.29 -19.49 -50.13
CA LEU A 273 -46.99 -19.80 -50.75
C LEU A 273 -46.95 -21.22 -51.34
N LEU A 274 -47.37 -22.23 -50.58
CA LEU A 274 -47.45 -23.62 -51.06
C LEU A 274 -48.41 -23.75 -52.24
N ARG A 275 -49.53 -23.01 -52.17
CA ARG A 275 -50.48 -22.94 -53.28
C ARG A 275 -49.87 -22.28 -54.51
N LEU A 276 -49.10 -21.22 -54.35
CA LEU A 276 -48.41 -20.53 -55.45
C LEU A 276 -47.35 -21.43 -56.08
N GLU A 277 -46.51 -22.08 -55.29
CA GLU A 277 -45.50 -23.03 -55.76
C GLU A 277 -46.14 -24.17 -56.56
N ARG A 278 -47.21 -24.78 -56.00
CA ARG A 278 -47.95 -25.83 -56.70
C ARG A 278 -48.54 -25.32 -58.02
N LEU A 279 -49.23 -24.19 -58.01
CA LEU A 279 -49.84 -23.62 -59.23
C LEU A 279 -48.78 -23.24 -60.26
N SER A 280 -47.61 -22.79 -59.82
CA SER A 280 -46.49 -22.45 -60.72
C SER A 280 -45.88 -23.72 -61.33
N GLY A 281 -45.76 -24.79 -60.55
CA GLY A 281 -45.37 -26.11 -61.03
C GLY A 281 -46.39 -26.69 -62.02
N ASP A 282 -47.68 -26.67 -61.67
CA ASP A 282 -48.78 -27.11 -62.54
C ASP A 282 -48.80 -26.31 -63.85
N LEU A 283 -48.60 -24.98 -63.79
CA LEU A 283 -48.50 -24.13 -64.97
C LEU A 283 -47.32 -24.52 -65.86
N ALA A 284 -46.14 -24.76 -65.28
CA ALA A 284 -44.97 -25.19 -66.04
C ALA A 284 -45.16 -26.58 -66.69
N ALA A 285 -45.79 -27.52 -65.97
CA ALA A 285 -46.14 -28.83 -66.50
C ALA A 285 -47.15 -28.74 -67.65
N HIS A 286 -48.17 -27.88 -67.53
CA HIS A 286 -49.13 -27.65 -68.61
C HIS A 286 -48.51 -26.94 -69.80
N GLN A 287 -47.58 -26.01 -69.59
CA GLN A 287 -46.87 -25.33 -70.68
C GLN A 287 -45.97 -26.29 -71.47
N THR A 288 -45.27 -27.19 -70.79
CA THR A 288 -44.44 -28.24 -71.42
C THR A 288 -45.30 -29.23 -72.20
N ALA A 289 -46.35 -29.78 -71.58
CA ALA A 289 -47.29 -30.66 -72.27
C ALA A 289 -47.95 -29.99 -73.49
N ALA A 290 -48.30 -28.70 -73.39
CA ALA A 290 -48.83 -27.95 -74.53
C ALA A 290 -47.79 -27.69 -75.63
N ALA A 291 -46.50 -27.63 -75.31
CA ALA A 291 -45.43 -27.53 -76.30
C ALA A 291 -45.24 -28.87 -77.03
N GLU A 292 -45.18 -29.97 -76.28
CA GLU A 292 -45.08 -31.33 -76.83
C GLU A 292 -46.24 -31.65 -77.77
N LEU A 293 -47.48 -31.41 -77.33
CA LEU A 293 -48.68 -31.60 -78.16
C LEU A 293 -48.66 -30.72 -79.43
N ARG A 294 -48.10 -29.51 -79.36
CA ARG A 294 -47.94 -28.65 -80.55
C ARG A 294 -46.90 -29.22 -81.52
N GLU A 295 -45.81 -29.79 -81.01
CA GLU A 295 -44.82 -30.47 -81.85
C GLU A 295 -45.40 -31.72 -82.51
N GLU A 296 -46.08 -32.57 -81.74
CA GLU A 296 -46.77 -33.77 -82.26
C GLU A 296 -47.77 -33.42 -83.34
N LEU A 297 -48.61 -32.41 -83.09
CA LEU A 297 -49.58 -31.92 -84.07
C LEU A 297 -48.89 -31.34 -85.31
N GLY A 298 -47.76 -30.65 -85.14
CA GLY A 298 -46.93 -30.19 -86.25
C GLY A 298 -46.34 -31.34 -87.06
N ALA A 299 -45.85 -32.39 -86.40
CA ALA A 299 -45.31 -33.59 -87.04
C ALA A 299 -46.40 -34.37 -87.79
N ALA A 300 -47.56 -34.58 -87.16
CA ALA A 300 -48.72 -35.24 -87.77
C ALA A 300 -49.21 -34.47 -89.01
N ARG A 301 -49.26 -33.13 -88.96
CA ARG A 301 -49.61 -32.31 -90.13
C ARG A 301 -48.60 -32.43 -91.27
N ARG A 302 -47.29 -32.46 -90.96
CA ARG A 302 -46.25 -32.68 -91.97
C ARG A 302 -46.34 -34.08 -92.58
N ALA A 303 -46.56 -35.11 -91.76
CA ALA A 303 -46.75 -36.48 -92.22
C ALA A 303 -47.96 -36.58 -93.16
N LEU A 304 -49.10 -35.99 -92.76
CA LEU A 304 -50.30 -35.94 -93.60
C LEU A 304 -50.06 -35.20 -94.93
N ALA A 305 -49.33 -34.08 -94.90
CA ALA A 305 -49.00 -33.32 -96.11
C ALA A 305 -48.01 -34.06 -97.03
N ALA A 306 -47.15 -34.92 -96.47
CA ALA A 306 -46.20 -35.75 -97.22
C ALA A 306 -46.82 -37.07 -97.72
N CYS A 307 -48.00 -37.44 -97.23
CA CYS A 307 -48.74 -38.58 -97.76
C CYS A 307 -49.29 -38.23 -99.15
N GLU A 308 -48.69 -38.80 -100.19
CA GLU A 308 -49.29 -38.89 -101.52
C GLU A 308 -49.94 -40.27 -101.66
N PRO A 309 -51.25 -40.40 -101.39
CA PRO A 309 -51.92 -41.69 -101.53
C PRO A 309 -51.97 -42.12 -102.99
N ASP A 310 -51.59 -43.36 -103.26
CA ASP A 310 -51.81 -43.99 -104.56
C ASP A 310 -53.31 -44.24 -104.74
N MET A 311 -53.94 -43.39 -105.55
CA MET A 311 -55.37 -43.44 -105.80
C MET A 311 -55.81 -44.72 -106.54
N ALA A 312 -54.91 -45.37 -107.29
CA ALA A 312 -55.22 -46.64 -107.94
C ALA A 312 -55.28 -47.78 -106.91
N LEU A 313 -54.37 -47.78 -105.93
CA LEU A 313 -54.37 -48.76 -104.84
C LEU A 313 -55.56 -48.56 -103.88
N LEU A 314 -55.95 -47.30 -103.61
CA LEU A 314 -57.13 -46.98 -102.79
C LEU A 314 -58.44 -47.41 -103.45
N ALA A 315 -58.56 -47.30 -104.78
CA ALA A 315 -59.74 -47.75 -105.50
C ALA A 315 -59.99 -49.26 -105.33
N GLU A 316 -58.90 -50.05 -105.19
CA GLU A 316 -58.93 -51.50 -104.97
C GLU A 316 -58.84 -51.90 -103.48
N SER A 317 -58.99 -50.95 -102.55
CA SER A 317 -58.84 -51.18 -101.11
C SER A 317 -59.76 -52.28 -100.56
N GLY A 318 -61.03 -52.34 -101.01
CA GLY A 318 -61.96 -53.39 -100.61
C GLY A 318 -61.48 -54.79 -101.02
N ALA A 319 -60.96 -54.94 -102.24
CA ALA A 319 -60.42 -56.21 -102.73
C ALA A 319 -59.15 -56.62 -101.97
N LEU A 320 -58.29 -55.65 -101.61
CA LEU A 320 -57.11 -55.89 -100.79
C LEU A 320 -57.45 -56.29 -99.35
N GLU A 321 -58.46 -55.66 -98.74
CA GLU A 321 -58.96 -56.04 -97.41
C GLU A 321 -59.56 -57.45 -97.41
N ASP A 322 -60.33 -57.79 -98.44
CA ASP A 322 -60.88 -59.13 -98.61
C ASP A 322 -59.78 -60.17 -98.79
N LEU A 323 -58.77 -59.90 -99.63
CA LEU A 323 -57.58 -60.75 -99.76
C LEU A 323 -56.82 -60.91 -98.43
N PHE A 324 -56.73 -59.85 -97.63
CA PHE A 324 -56.08 -59.91 -96.33
C PHE A 324 -56.88 -60.76 -95.33
N ARG A 325 -58.22 -60.63 -95.32
CA ARG A 325 -59.11 -61.50 -94.54
C ARG A 325 -59.01 -62.96 -94.99
N GLU A 326 -58.97 -63.20 -96.30
CA GLU A 326 -58.76 -64.54 -96.86
C GLU A 326 -57.41 -65.13 -96.46
N LYS A 327 -56.34 -64.32 -96.43
CA LYS A 327 -55.03 -64.75 -95.93
C LYS A 327 -55.09 -65.19 -94.47
N ILE A 328 -55.73 -64.42 -93.59
CA ILE A 328 -55.89 -64.80 -92.17
C ILE A 328 -56.68 -66.11 -92.06
N LEU A 329 -57.79 -66.24 -92.80
CA LEU A 329 -58.60 -67.47 -92.82
C LEU A 329 -57.82 -68.66 -93.39
N PHE A 330 -56.95 -68.43 -94.38
CA PHE A 330 -56.09 -69.45 -94.94
C PHE A 330 -55.03 -69.92 -93.93
N GLU A 331 -54.39 -68.99 -93.22
CA GLU A 331 -53.41 -69.29 -92.18
C GLU A 331 -54.05 -70.09 -91.02
N ASP A 332 -55.23 -69.69 -90.53
CA ASP A 332 -56.00 -70.43 -89.52
C ASP A 332 -56.41 -71.83 -90.01
N ARG A 333 -56.94 -71.93 -91.23
CA ARG A 333 -57.30 -73.23 -91.84
C ARG A 333 -56.09 -74.15 -91.97
N ARG A 334 -54.93 -73.62 -92.35
CA ARG A 334 -53.68 -74.38 -92.48
C ARG A 334 -53.23 -74.92 -91.13
N GLU A 335 -53.25 -74.10 -90.07
CA GLU A 335 -52.92 -74.53 -88.72
C GLU A 335 -53.92 -75.55 -88.18
N ARG A 336 -55.22 -75.32 -88.40
CA ARG A 336 -56.27 -76.26 -88.00
C ARG A 336 -56.13 -77.60 -88.71
N LEU A 337 -55.80 -77.61 -90.00
CA LEU A 337 -55.58 -78.84 -90.77
C LEU A 337 -54.38 -79.63 -90.23
N ALA A 338 -53.28 -78.95 -89.90
CA ALA A 338 -52.14 -79.58 -89.25
C ALA A 338 -52.50 -80.19 -87.88
N ARG A 339 -53.32 -79.49 -87.08
CA ARG A 339 -53.80 -80.01 -85.78
C ARG A 339 -54.69 -81.24 -85.94
N VAL A 340 -55.67 -81.19 -86.84
CA VAL A 340 -56.62 -82.30 -87.06
C VAL A 340 -55.90 -83.53 -87.62
N ALA A 341 -54.91 -83.37 -88.51
CA ALA A 341 -54.11 -84.47 -89.00
C ALA A 341 -53.36 -85.18 -87.85
N LEU A 342 -52.75 -84.42 -86.94
CA LEU A 342 -52.07 -84.97 -85.76
C LEU A 342 -53.03 -85.68 -84.80
N GLU A 343 -54.25 -85.16 -84.62
CA GLU A 343 -55.30 -85.83 -83.83
C GLU A 343 -55.75 -87.14 -84.47
N ALA A 344 -55.97 -87.14 -85.79
CA ALA A 344 -56.33 -88.33 -86.55
C ALA A 344 -55.26 -89.42 -86.47
N ASP A 345 -53.97 -89.06 -86.60
CA ASP A 345 -52.86 -90.00 -86.45
C ASP A 345 -52.81 -90.61 -85.03
N LYS A 346 -53.07 -89.79 -83.99
CA LYS A 346 -53.14 -90.27 -82.61
C LYS A 346 -54.33 -91.20 -82.36
N ASP A 347 -55.49 -90.88 -82.90
CA ASP A 347 -56.68 -91.70 -82.72
C ASP A 347 -56.61 -93.00 -83.54
N ALA A 348 -55.98 -92.98 -84.72
CA ALA A 348 -55.64 -94.19 -85.48
C ALA A 348 -54.69 -95.09 -84.68
N ALA A 349 -53.62 -94.55 -84.10
CA ALA A 349 -52.71 -95.31 -83.24
C ALA A 349 -53.40 -95.89 -82.00
N ARG A 350 -54.33 -95.14 -81.38
CA ARG A 350 -55.15 -95.63 -80.25
C ARG A 350 -56.10 -96.74 -80.67
N LEU A 351 -56.73 -96.62 -81.84
CA LEU A 351 -57.60 -97.66 -82.40
C LEU A 351 -56.80 -98.94 -82.65
N GLU A 352 -55.61 -98.82 -83.23
CA GLU A 352 -54.72 -99.96 -83.47
C GLU A 352 -54.27 -100.62 -82.15
N GLU A 353 -53.92 -99.84 -81.12
CA GLU A 353 -53.63 -100.36 -79.79
C GLU A 353 -54.85 -101.07 -79.17
N ALA A 354 -56.05 -100.50 -79.30
CA ALA A 354 -57.28 -101.07 -78.77
C ALA A 354 -57.68 -102.38 -79.49
N LEU A 355 -57.53 -102.44 -80.81
CA LEU A 355 -57.72 -103.66 -81.61
C LEU A 355 -56.72 -104.74 -81.17
N GLY A 356 -55.44 -104.36 -81.00
CA GLY A 356 -54.41 -105.26 -80.47
C GLY A 356 -54.75 -105.87 -79.10
N ARG A 357 -55.41 -105.10 -78.20
CA ARG A 357 -55.88 -105.60 -76.90
C ARG A 357 -57.05 -106.57 -77.00
N LEU A 358 -57.91 -106.45 -78.03
CA LEU A 358 -59.06 -107.32 -78.23
C LEU A 358 -58.68 -108.69 -78.80
N GLY A 359 -57.54 -108.79 -79.49
CA GLY A 359 -56.92 -110.03 -79.96
C GLY A 359 -56.54 -110.00 -81.44
N PRO A 360 -55.76 -110.99 -81.93
CA PRO A 360 -55.18 -110.96 -83.28
C PRO A 360 -56.20 -111.02 -84.43
N ASP A 361 -57.42 -111.51 -84.16
CA ASP A 361 -58.48 -111.60 -85.17
C ASP A 361 -59.42 -110.36 -85.19
N TRP A 362 -59.08 -109.29 -84.45
CA TRP A 362 -59.86 -108.06 -84.41
C TRP A 362 -59.29 -107.00 -85.35
N ASP A 363 -60.08 -106.62 -86.35
CA ASP A 363 -59.85 -105.48 -87.22
C ASP A 363 -61.00 -104.46 -87.12
N GLU A 364 -60.84 -103.30 -87.74
CA GLU A 364 -61.84 -102.22 -87.70
C GLU A 364 -63.20 -102.66 -88.29
N ALA A 365 -63.16 -103.48 -89.36
CA ALA A 365 -64.37 -104.01 -90.00
C ALA A 365 -65.15 -104.94 -89.04
N ARG A 366 -64.44 -105.80 -88.29
CA ARG A 366 -65.05 -106.67 -87.29
C ARG A 366 -65.55 -105.90 -86.07
N LEU A 367 -64.86 -104.84 -85.65
CA LEU A 367 -65.33 -103.97 -84.57
C LEU A 367 -66.66 -103.30 -84.93
N LEU A 368 -66.77 -102.77 -86.16
CA LEU A 368 -68.00 -102.14 -86.66
C LEU A 368 -69.13 -103.16 -86.88
N ALA A 369 -68.79 -104.37 -87.32
CA ALA A 369 -69.76 -105.46 -87.51
C ALA A 369 -70.12 -106.19 -86.20
N PHE A 370 -69.47 -105.88 -85.07
CA PHE A 370 -69.71 -106.56 -83.81
C PHE A 370 -71.12 -106.25 -83.29
N PRO A 371 -72.02 -107.24 -83.20
CA PRO A 371 -73.41 -106.99 -82.83
C PRO A 371 -73.50 -106.71 -81.33
N LEU A 372 -73.49 -105.44 -80.96
CA LEU A 372 -73.85 -104.94 -79.64
C LEU A 372 -75.37 -105.03 -79.43
N SER A 373 -75.94 -106.24 -79.52
CA SER A 373 -77.37 -106.42 -79.25
C SER A 373 -77.65 -106.20 -77.75
N LEU A 374 -78.82 -105.65 -77.43
CA LEU A 374 -79.27 -105.47 -76.05
C LEU A 374 -79.26 -106.80 -75.27
N GLY A 375 -79.56 -107.91 -75.97
CA GLY A 375 -79.45 -109.26 -75.44
C GLY A 375 -78.01 -109.65 -75.08
N TRP A 376 -77.02 -109.31 -75.92
CA TRP A 376 -75.60 -109.55 -75.61
C TRP A 376 -75.13 -108.72 -74.39
N ARG A 377 -75.61 -107.46 -74.26
CA ARG A 377 -75.30 -106.63 -73.08
C ARG A 377 -75.97 -107.16 -71.80
N GLN A 378 -77.20 -107.66 -71.89
CA GLN A 378 -77.87 -108.33 -70.77
C GLN A 378 -77.15 -109.63 -70.40
N ASP A 379 -76.75 -110.45 -71.38
CA ASP A 379 -76.00 -111.68 -71.16
C ASP A 379 -74.63 -111.42 -70.53
N ILE A 380 -73.85 -110.43 -71.00
CA ILE A 380 -72.60 -110.04 -70.32
C ILE A 380 -72.91 -109.57 -68.91
N ARG A 381 -73.94 -108.74 -68.72
CA ARG A 381 -74.25 -108.18 -67.40
C ARG A 381 -74.71 -109.27 -66.43
N GLU A 382 -75.50 -110.25 -66.86
CA GLU A 382 -75.85 -111.45 -66.10
C GLU A 382 -74.63 -112.34 -65.85
N ARG A 383 -73.77 -112.55 -66.85
CA ARG A 383 -72.53 -113.33 -66.68
C ARG A 383 -71.55 -112.63 -65.74
N SER A 384 -71.44 -111.30 -65.80
CA SER A 384 -70.64 -110.49 -64.87
C SER A 384 -71.23 -110.57 -63.47
N GLN A 385 -72.55 -110.40 -63.31
CA GLN A 385 -73.22 -110.56 -62.02
C GLN A 385 -73.06 -111.97 -61.46
N ARG A 386 -73.12 -113.01 -62.30
CA ARG A 386 -72.83 -114.40 -61.91
C ARG A 386 -71.37 -114.59 -61.54
N LEU A 387 -70.44 -113.98 -62.26
CA LEU A 387 -69.00 -114.06 -61.98
C LEU A 387 -68.66 -113.31 -60.69
N ASP A 388 -69.27 -112.14 -60.46
CA ASP A 388 -69.12 -111.34 -59.25
C ASP A 388 -69.79 -112.04 -58.06
N ALA A 389 -70.98 -112.63 -58.24
CA ALA A 389 -71.62 -113.48 -57.22
C ALA A 389 -70.80 -114.75 -56.93
N ALA A 390 -70.17 -115.36 -57.93
CA ALA A 390 -69.27 -116.50 -57.75
C ALA A 390 -67.96 -116.09 -57.05
N ARG A 391 -67.40 -114.92 -57.37
CA ARG A 391 -66.24 -114.33 -56.68
C ARG A 391 -66.57 -113.97 -55.25
N GLU A 392 -67.76 -113.42 -55.00
CA GLU A 392 -68.27 -113.15 -53.65
C GLU A 392 -68.55 -114.45 -52.89
N ALA A 393 -69.13 -115.47 -53.51
CA ALA A 393 -69.34 -116.77 -52.89
C ALA A 393 -68.00 -117.47 -52.59
N GLN A 394 -67.01 -117.36 -53.47
CA GLN A 394 -65.64 -117.83 -53.24
C GLN A 394 -64.99 -117.06 -52.08
N ARG A 395 -65.15 -115.74 -52.01
CA ARG A 395 -64.70 -114.91 -50.87
C ARG A 395 -65.41 -115.32 -49.57
N ARG A 396 -66.74 -115.49 -49.57
CA ARG A 396 -67.52 -115.95 -48.40
C ARG A 396 -67.16 -117.36 -47.98
N ALA A 397 -66.88 -118.28 -48.91
CA ALA A 397 -66.41 -119.64 -48.61
C ALA A 397 -64.98 -119.62 -48.04
N HIS A 398 -64.12 -118.75 -48.56
CA HIS A 398 -62.79 -118.50 -48.01
C HIS A 398 -62.89 -117.91 -46.58
N ASP A 399 -63.77 -116.93 -46.35
CA ASP A 399 -64.00 -116.30 -45.05
C ASP A 399 -64.72 -117.23 -44.04
N ALA A 400 -65.60 -118.13 -44.51
CA ALA A 400 -66.22 -119.19 -43.70
C ALA A 400 -65.21 -120.25 -43.23
N ARG A 401 -64.24 -120.60 -44.09
CA ARG A 401 -63.11 -121.46 -43.73
C ARG A 401 -62.20 -120.80 -42.69
N PHE A 402 -61.99 -119.49 -42.80
CA PHE A 402 -61.24 -118.69 -41.83
C PHE A 402 -62.00 -118.46 -40.50
N SER A 403 -63.34 -118.41 -40.49
CA SER A 403 -64.16 -118.24 -39.29
C SER A 403 -64.46 -119.55 -38.54
N SER A 404 -64.55 -120.70 -39.23
CA SER A 404 -64.55 -122.03 -38.58
C SER A 404 -63.23 -122.34 -37.85
N HIS A 405 -62.15 -121.64 -38.20
CA HIS A 405 -60.86 -121.68 -37.50
C HIS A 405 -60.81 -120.74 -36.27
N ARG A 406 -61.79 -119.85 -36.09
CA ARG A 406 -61.86 -118.86 -34.99
C ARG A 406 -62.96 -119.16 -33.97
N LEU A 407 -63.98 -119.88 -34.43
CA LEU A 407 -64.89 -120.80 -33.76
C LEU A 407 -64.67 -121.14 -32.28
N VAL A 408 -64.59 -122.44 -32.03
CA VAL A 408 -65.01 -122.99 -30.76
C VAL A 408 -64.40 -124.41 -30.70
N GLN A 409 -63.16 -124.70 -30.28
CA GLN A 409 -62.20 -123.94 -29.46
C GLN A 409 -62.79 -123.17 -28.24
N PHE A 410 -64.08 -123.35 -27.93
CA PHE A 410 -64.83 -122.72 -26.82
C PHE A 410 -65.93 -123.64 -26.23
N ALA A 411 -65.96 -124.94 -26.56
CA ALA A 411 -66.89 -125.92 -25.96
C ALA A 411 -66.18 -127.24 -25.60
N GLN A 412 -65.47 -127.22 -24.47
CA GLN A 412 -65.39 -128.33 -23.50
C GLN A 412 -66.40 -128.02 -22.34
N PRO A 413 -66.73 -128.88 -21.34
CA PRO A 413 -66.01 -130.08 -20.84
C PRO A 413 -66.89 -131.27 -20.32
N HIS A 414 -66.24 -132.38 -19.92
CA HIS A 414 -66.62 -133.35 -18.85
C HIS A 414 -68.12 -133.65 -18.55
N ASN A 415 -68.60 -134.87 -18.85
CA ASN A 415 -69.13 -135.87 -17.87
C ASN A 415 -69.93 -137.04 -18.52
N LEU A 416 -69.68 -138.25 -18.01
CA LEU A 416 -70.62 -139.31 -17.60
C LEU A 416 -71.64 -139.96 -18.58
N ILE A 417 -71.54 -141.30 -18.62
CA ILE A 417 -72.63 -142.30 -18.42
C ILE A 417 -73.17 -143.12 -19.63
N HIS A 418 -73.11 -144.44 -19.38
CA HIS A 418 -73.89 -145.60 -19.86
C HIS A 418 -73.69 -146.15 -21.29
N VAL A 419 -73.30 -147.43 -21.49
CA VAL A 419 -73.92 -148.72 -21.05
C VAL A 419 -75.24 -148.91 -21.82
N ARG A 420 -75.56 -150.05 -22.43
CA ARG A 420 -75.16 -151.45 -22.25
C ARG A 420 -75.30 -152.17 -23.58
#